data_AF-A0A9D1CJ84-F1
#
_entry.id   AF-A0A9D1CJ84-F1
#
_cell.length_a   1.000
_cell.length_b   1.000
_cell.length_c   1.000
_cell.angle_alpha   90.00
_cell.angle_beta   90.00
_cell.angle_gamma   90.00
#
_symmetry.space_group_name_H-M   'P 1'
#
loop_
_entity.id
_entity.type
_entity.pdbx_description
1 polymer ?
#
loop_
_entity_poly.entity_id
_entity_poly.type
_entity_poly.pdbx_seq_one_letter_code
_entity_poly.pdbx_strand_id
1 'polypeptide(L)' 'MTLHLLGLPLEKAILRLRAAGVEPHIEISRAPRRPQQAGALRVVRVREGGRRLTACAFALRVGEEKAP' A
#
# COMPACT_ATOMS: atom_id res chain seq x y z
N MET A 1 6.05 -17.80 -6.83
CA MET A 1 5.11 -16.83 -7.45
C MET A 1 5.52 -15.43 -7.01
N THR A 2 5.89 -14.57 -7.94
CA THR A 2 6.20 -13.17 -7.66
C THR A 2 4.88 -12.41 -7.53
N LEU A 3 4.43 -12.14 -6.30
CA LEU A 3 3.26 -11.30 -6.08
C LEU A 3 3.62 -9.86 -6.44
N HIS A 4 3.05 -9.34 -7.53
CA HIS A 4 3.20 -7.93 -7.91
C HIS A 4 2.38 -7.06 -6.94
N LEU A 5 3.02 -6.61 -5.87
CA LEU A 5 2.40 -5.83 -4.79
C LEU A 5 2.78 -4.33 -4.84
N LEU A 6 3.87 -3.98 -5.53
CA LEU A 6 4.30 -2.59 -5.68
C LEU A 6 3.24 -1.77 -6.43
N GLY A 7 2.92 -0.59 -5.90
CA GLY A 7 1.93 0.33 -6.44
C GLY A 7 0.48 -0.03 -6.13
N LEU A 8 0.20 -1.23 -5.61
CA LEU A 8 -1.16 -1.59 -5.19
C LEU A 8 -1.62 -0.74 -4.00
N PRO A 9 -2.94 -0.47 -3.91
CA PRO A 9 -3.54 -0.04 -2.65
C PRO A 9 -3.18 -1.00 -1.53
N LEU A 10 -2.82 -0.46 -0.37
CA LEU A 10 -2.35 -1.24 0.77
C LEU A 10 -3.32 -2.38 1.13
N GLU A 11 -4.62 -2.09 1.17
CA GLU A 11 -5.66 -3.09 1.45
C GLU A 11 -5.65 -4.25 0.45
N LYS A 12 -5.56 -3.95 -0.86
CA LYS A 12 -5.50 -4.98 -1.91
C LYS A 12 -4.22 -5.82 -1.79
N ALA A 13 -3.10 -5.21 -1.41
CA ALA A 13 -1.85 -5.93 -1.20
C ALA A 13 -1.93 -6.88 0.00
N ILE A 14 -2.54 -6.46 1.11
CA ILE A 14 -2.76 -7.29 2.30
C ILE A 14 -3.66 -8.48 1.95
N LEU A 15 -4.77 -8.25 1.26
CA LEU A 15 -5.70 -9.31 0.86
C LEU A 15 -4.99 -10.38 0.01
N ARG A 16 -4.15 -9.97 -0.95
CA ARG A 16 -3.37 -10.90 -1.78
C ARG A 16 -2.36 -11.71 -0.97
N LEU A 17 -1.71 -11.09 0.01
CA LEU A 17 -0.77 -11.78 0.88
C LEU A 17 -1.46 -12.77 1.80
N ARG A 18 -2.58 -12.38 2.42
CA ARG A 18 -3.39 -13.26 3.26
C ARG A 18 -3.95 -14.45 2.48
N ALA A 19 -4.41 -14.23 1.24
CA ALA A 19 -4.83 -15.32 0.36
C ALA A 19 -3.68 -16.30 0.03
N ALA A 20 -2.43 -15.84 0.08
CA ALA A 20 -1.24 -16.66 -0.05
C ALA A 20 -0.70 -17.22 1.29
N GLY A 21 -1.43 -17.03 2.40
CA GLY A 21 -1.02 -17.47 3.74
C GLY A 21 0.08 -16.63 4.38
N VAL A 22 0.31 -15.41 3.91
CA VAL A 22 1.33 -14.48 4.43
C VAL A 22 0.65 -13.35 5.18
N GLU A 23 1.03 -13.16 6.45
CA GLU A 23 0.60 -11.98 7.23
C GLU A 23 1.72 -10.91 7.18
N PRO A 24 1.49 -9.76 6.52
CA PRO A 24 2.49 -8.70 6.42
C PRO A 24 2.56 -7.81 7.65
N HIS A 25 3.78 -7.46 8.06
CA HIS A 25 4.03 -6.28 8.88
C HIS A 25 4.02 -5.02 8.00
N ILE A 26 3.24 -4.02 8.40
CA ILE A 26 2.99 -2.82 7.61
C ILE A 26 3.66 -1.62 8.28
N GLU A 27 4.48 -0.91 7.51
CA GLU A 27 5.09 0.36 7.92
C GLU A 27 4.53 1.49 7.04
N ILE A 28 3.96 2.52 7.68
CA ILE A 28 3.49 3.71 6.97
C ILE A 28 4.61 4.74 7.00
N SER A 29 5.24 4.98 5.85
CA SER A 29 6.26 6.02 5.74
C SER A 29 5.59 7.37 5.53
N ARG A 30 5.83 8.28 6.48
CA ARG A 30 5.43 9.70 6.38
C ARG A 30 6.54 10.44 5.63
N ALA A 31 6.33 10.75 4.35
CA ALA A 31 7.23 11.63 3.62
C ALA A 31 6.91 13.09 4.01
N PRO A 32 7.75 13.80 4.78
CA PRO A 32 7.46 15.15 5.29
C PRO A 32 7.32 16.21 4.18
N ARG A 33 7.76 15.89 2.95
CA ARG A 33 7.69 16.78 1.78
C ARG A 33 6.35 16.75 1.04
N ARG A 34 5.37 15.97 1.49
CA ARG A 34 4.01 16.01 0.93
C ARG A 34 3.10 16.64 1.98
N PRO A 35 2.49 17.82 1.71
CA PRO A 35 1.48 18.38 2.60
C PRO A 35 0.40 17.33 2.83
N GLN A 36 -0.29 17.41 3.98
CA GLN A 36 -1.33 16.50 4.47
C GLN A 36 -2.50 16.28 3.48
N GLN A 37 -2.22 15.76 2.28
CA GLN A 37 -3.22 15.42 1.31
C GLN A 37 -3.69 14.02 1.65
N ALA A 38 -4.89 13.97 2.21
CA ALA A 38 -5.71 12.78 2.31
C ALA A 38 -5.60 12.01 0.97
N GLY A 39 -5.01 10.84 1.04
CA GLY A 39 -4.53 10.12 -0.13
C GLY A 39 -4.58 8.62 0.10
N ALA A 40 -4.82 7.84 -0.94
CA ALA A 40 -4.81 6.38 -0.84
C ALA A 40 -3.39 5.89 -0.51
N LEU A 41 -3.29 5.01 0.50
CA LEU A 41 -2.03 4.34 0.82
C LEU A 41 -1.69 3.32 -0.26
N ARG A 42 -0.53 3.49 -0.90
CA ARG A 42 -0.02 2.55 -1.89
C ARG A 42 1.31 1.97 -1.43
N VAL A 43 1.52 0.70 -1.72
CA VAL A 43 2.76 -0.02 -1.39
C VAL A 43 3.89 0.53 -2.25
N VAL A 44 4.93 1.06 -1.61
CA VAL A 44 6.13 1.59 -2.28
C VAL A 44 7.34 0.67 -2.14
N ARG A 45 7.28 -0.29 -1.21
CA ARG A 45 8.36 -1.24 -0.98
C ARG A 45 7.80 -2.55 -0.44
N VAL A 46 8.37 -3.65 -0.93
CA VAL A 46 8.08 -5.02 -0.50
C VAL A 46 9.40 -5.67 -0.09
N ARG A 47 9.43 -6.30 1.08
CA ARG A 47 10.59 -7.03 1.59
C ARG A 47 10.16 -8.40 2.10
N GLU A 48 11.13 -9.31 2.22
CA GLU A 48 10.95 -10.65 2.80
C GLU A 48 9.79 -11.41 2.15
N GLY A 49 9.71 -11.36 0.81
CA GLY A 49 8.66 -12.06 0.05
C GLY A 49 7.24 -11.56 0.31
N GLY A 50 7.07 -10.38 0.93
CA GLY A 50 5.76 -9.84 1.29
C GLY A 50 5.49 -9.75 2.79
N ARG A 51 6.36 -10.32 3.64
CA ARG A 51 6.23 -10.20 5.11
C ARG A 51 6.43 -8.79 5.63
N ARG A 52 7.07 -7.91 4.86
CA ARG A 52 7.25 -6.50 5.22
C ARG A 52 6.83 -5.60 4.07
N LEU A 53 5.83 -4.77 4.32
CA LEU A 53 5.33 -3.78 3.37
C LEU A 53 5.58 -2.37 3.90
N THR A 54 6.09 -1.50 3.02
CA THR A 54 6.08 -0.06 3.29
C THR A 54 5.06 0.60 2.37
N ALA A 55 4.15 1.38 2.95
CA ALA A 55 3.17 2.15 2.22
C ALA A 55 3.37 3.66 2.42
N CYS A 56 3.04 4.43 1.39
CA CYS A 56 3.01 5.89 1.44
C CYS A 56 1.68 6.42 0.94
N ALA A 57 1.27 7.57 1.46
CA ALA A 57 0.13 8.31 0.92
C ALA A 57 0.49 8.93 -0.44
N PHE A 58 -0.38 8.73 -1.41
CA PHE A 58 -0.36 9.43 -2.70
C PHE A 58 -1.63 10.25 -2.82
N ALA A 59 -1.50 11.48 -3.32
CA ALA A 59 -2.65 12.33 -3.62
C ALA A 59 -3.65 11.54 -4.47
N LEU A 60 -4.92 11.52 -4.06
CA LEU A 60 -5.99 11.02 -4.89
C LEU A 60 -5.98 11.87 -6.16
N ARG A 61 -5.84 11.23 -7.33
CA ARG A 61 -6.15 11.95 -8.57
C ARG A 61 -7.64 12.26 -8.50
N VAL A 62 -7.99 13.52 -8.76
CA VAL A 62 -9.38 13.96 -8.93
C VAL A 62 -10.03 13.02 -9.94
N GLY A 63 -10.94 12.14 -9.47
CA GLY A 63 -11.57 11.08 -10.26
C GLY A 63 -11.64 9.69 -9.58
N GLU A 64 -10.84 9.40 -8.55
CA GLU A 64 -11.09 8.23 -7.68
C GLU A 64 -12.09 8.64 -6.58
N GLU A 65 -13.36 8.69 -6.97
CA GLU A 65 -14.50 8.92 -6.08
C GLU A 65 -14.53 7.85 -4.99
N LYS A 66 -14.78 8.27 -3.75
CA LYS A 66 -15.09 7.39 -2.62
C LYS A 66 -16.20 6.44 -3.05
N ALA A 67 -15.94 5.13 -3.06
CA ALA A 67 -17.03 4.18 -2.99
C ALA A 67 -17.73 4.33 -1.61
N PRO A 68 -19.06 4.24 -1.56
CA PRO A 68 -19.92 4.62 -0.43
C PRO A 68 -19.66 3.83 0.86
#